data_AF-A0A0A6CY05-F1
#
_entry.id   AF-A0A0A6CY05-F1
#
_cell.length_a   1.000
_cell.length_b   1.000
_cell.length_c   1.000
_cell.angle_alpha   90.00
_cell.angle_beta   90.00
_cell.angle_gamma   90.00
#
_symmetry.space_group_name_H-M   'P 1'
#
loop_
_entity.id
_entity.type
_entity.pdbx_description
1 polymer ?
#
loop_
_entity_poly.entity_id
_entity_poly.type
_entity_poly.pdbx_seq_one_letter_code
_entity_poly.pdbx_strand_id
1 'polypeptide(L)'
;MTLWSANSEIAKWNSQIANLPHKVRDAAKDANTKSQDEFAKRLNRATPLGDDQDHIRSTIKKSDGDASKLEKVVSIGSAALHYIIPLEFGHKLGSKFVPGARFFRSVRTIMRKKHRNRMRTAIRKALKAVYP
;
A
#
# COMPACT_ATOMS: atom_id res chain seq x y z
N MET A 1 0.22 13.65 -19.84
CA MET A 1 0.41 12.57 -18.84
C MET A 1 1.51 13.00 -17.88
N THR A 2 1.17 13.39 -16.65
CA THR A 2 2.17 13.66 -15.61
C THR A 2 2.54 12.34 -14.94
N LEU A 3 3.64 11.74 -15.40
CA LEU A 3 4.27 10.58 -14.77
C LEU A 3 4.88 11.02 -13.44
N TRP A 4 4.17 10.75 -12.34
CA TRP A 4 4.78 10.78 -11.02
C TRP A 4 5.57 9.48 -10.84
N SER A 5 6.83 9.46 -11.31
CA SER A 5 7.71 8.34 -11.01
C SER A 5 8.16 8.46 -9.56
N ALA A 6 7.80 7.47 -8.75
CA ALA A 6 8.42 7.27 -7.47
C ALA A 6 9.84 6.73 -7.70
N ASN A 7 10.74 7.58 -8.25
CA ASN A 7 12.19 7.50 -8.06
C ASN A 7 12.52 7.79 -6.58
N SER A 8 11.80 7.06 -5.73
CA SER A 8 11.60 7.30 -4.32
C SER A 8 12.72 6.63 -3.55
N GLU A 9 13.09 7.23 -2.42
CA GLU A 9 14.04 6.66 -1.45
C GLU A 9 13.78 5.18 -1.15
N ILE A 10 12.54 4.70 -1.32
CA ILE A 10 12.12 3.30 -1.19
C ILE A 10 12.76 2.41 -2.27
N ALA A 11 12.78 2.83 -3.54
CA ALA A 11 13.42 2.06 -4.61
C ALA A 11 14.95 1.98 -4.40
N LYS A 12 15.57 3.09 -3.97
CA LYS A 12 17.01 3.14 -3.64
C LYS A 12 17.32 2.24 -2.43
N TRP A 13 16.51 2.31 -1.38
CA TRP A 13 16.62 1.44 -0.21
C TRP A 13 16.46 -0.05 -0.57
N ASN A 14 15.47 -0.39 -1.39
CA ASN A 14 15.26 -1.78 -1.80
C ASN A 14 16.40 -2.31 -2.68
N SER A 15 17.00 -1.47 -3.55
CA SER A 15 18.20 -1.84 -4.31
C SER A 15 19.43 -2.08 -3.41
N GLN A 16 19.56 -1.34 -2.30
CA GLN A 16 20.61 -1.59 -1.31
C GLN A 16 20.38 -2.90 -0.55
N ILE A 17 19.12 -3.28 -0.31
CA ILE A 17 18.77 -4.56 0.33
C ILE A 17 19.09 -5.76 -0.58
N ALA A 18 19.04 -5.62 -1.90
CA ALA A 18 19.34 -6.72 -2.82
C ALA A 18 20.78 -7.25 -2.66
N ASN A 19 21.70 -6.38 -2.23
CA ASN A 19 23.11 -6.70 -1.99
C ASN A 19 23.39 -7.17 -0.55
N LEU A 20 22.36 -7.24 0.31
CA LEU A 20 22.50 -7.72 1.68
C LEU A 20 22.44 -9.25 1.75
N PRO A 21 22.97 -9.86 2.84
CA PRO A 21 22.90 -11.30 3.06
C PRO A 21 21.48 -11.86 2.90
N HIS A 22 21.36 -13.10 2.39
CA HIS A 22 20.08 -13.73 2.07
C HIS A 22 19.06 -13.63 3.22
N LYS A 23 19.50 -13.84 4.46
CA LYS A 23 18.66 -13.71 5.66
C LYS A 23 18.00 -12.33 5.83
N VAL A 24 18.68 -11.25 5.41
CA VAL A 24 18.13 -9.87 5.48
C VAL A 24 17.11 -9.64 4.37
N ARG A 25 17.37 -10.15 3.17
CA ARG A 25 16.43 -10.11 2.05
C ARG A 25 15.13 -10.87 2.36
N ASP A 26 15.23 -12.06 2.95
CA ASP A 26 14.05 -12.85 3.35
C ASP A 26 13.23 -12.10 4.40
N ALA A 27 13.88 -11.56 5.42
CA ALA A 27 13.21 -10.78 6.46
C ALA A 27 12.50 -9.53 5.88
N ALA A 28 13.09 -8.89 4.87
CA ALA A 28 12.48 -7.78 4.15
C ALA A 28 11.25 -8.24 3.32
N LYS A 29 11.37 -9.36 2.59
CA LYS A 29 10.27 -9.95 1.81
C LYS A 29 9.08 -10.34 2.70
N ASP A 30 9.34 -10.94 3.85
CA ASP A 30 8.32 -11.29 4.84
C ASP A 30 7.62 -10.05 5.42
N ALA A 31 8.39 -9.02 5.75
CA ALA A 31 7.86 -7.77 6.25
C ALA A 31 6.99 -7.05 5.20
N ASN A 32 7.39 -7.07 3.93
CA ASN A 32 6.63 -6.53 2.80
C ASN A 32 5.31 -7.30 2.61
N THR A 33 5.37 -8.63 2.62
CA THR A 33 4.18 -9.50 2.46
C THR A 33 3.17 -9.25 3.59
N LYS A 34 3.63 -9.22 4.85
CA LYS A 34 2.78 -8.88 6.01
C LYS A 34 2.18 -7.46 5.90
N SER A 35 2.92 -6.52 5.32
CA SER A 35 2.41 -5.16 5.08
C SER A 35 1.36 -5.10 4.00
N GLN A 36 1.53 -5.85 2.91
CA GLN A 36 0.56 -5.98 1.84
C GLN A 36 -0.77 -6.56 2.36
N ASP A 37 -0.70 -7.65 3.13
CA ASP A 37 -1.88 -8.31 3.70
C ASP A 37 -2.63 -7.41 4.67
N GLU A 38 -1.93 -6.76 5.59
CA GLU A 38 -2.57 -5.85 6.54
C GLU A 38 -3.15 -4.62 5.85
N PHE A 39 -2.50 -4.11 4.80
CA PHE A 39 -3.01 -2.98 4.04
C PHE A 39 -4.29 -3.34 3.30
N ALA A 40 -4.32 -4.48 2.58
CA ALA A 40 -5.52 -4.98 1.93
C ALA A 40 -6.66 -5.23 2.93
N LYS A 41 -6.37 -5.86 4.08
CA LYS A 41 -7.36 -6.10 5.14
C LYS A 41 -7.94 -4.81 5.71
N ARG A 42 -7.11 -3.77 5.91
CA ARG A 42 -7.58 -2.47 6.41
C ARG A 42 -8.36 -1.70 5.38
N LEU A 43 -7.94 -1.70 4.12
CA LEU A 43 -8.72 -1.11 3.03
C LEU A 43 -10.08 -1.78 2.94
N ASN A 44 -10.11 -3.11 2.93
CA ASN A 44 -11.36 -3.88 2.87
C ASN A 44 -12.34 -3.55 4.02
N ARG A 45 -11.83 -3.18 5.20
CA ARG A 45 -12.65 -2.73 6.35
C ARG A 45 -13.05 -1.26 6.30
N ALA A 46 -12.21 -0.40 5.74
CA ALA A 46 -12.41 1.05 5.72
C ALA A 46 -13.21 1.52 4.51
N THR A 47 -13.21 0.74 3.43
CA THR A 47 -13.97 1.03 2.22
C THR A 47 -15.47 1.04 2.53
N PRO A 48 -16.19 2.13 2.22
CA PRO A 48 -17.64 2.19 2.39
C PRO A 48 -18.35 1.08 1.62
N LEU A 49 -19.40 0.54 2.21
CA LEU A 49 -20.34 -0.35 1.56
C LEU A 49 -21.42 0.53 0.90
N GLY A 50 -21.68 0.31 -0.38
CA GLY A 50 -22.87 0.84 -1.05
C GLY A 50 -23.96 -0.21 -1.08
N ASP A 51 -25.07 0.07 -1.77
CA ASP A 51 -26.16 -0.90 -2.01
C ASP A 51 -26.05 -1.58 -3.40
N ASP A 52 -25.19 -1.09 -4.30
CA ASP A 52 -25.02 -1.60 -5.67
C ASP A 52 -24.22 -2.91 -5.73
N GLN A 53 -24.58 -3.87 -6.60
CA GLN A 53 -23.89 -5.16 -6.72
C GLN A 53 -22.37 -5.05 -6.99
N ASP A 54 -21.91 -4.01 -7.69
CA ASP A 54 -20.49 -3.78 -7.97
C ASP A 54 -19.86 -2.75 -7.00
N HIS A 55 -19.30 -3.26 -5.90
CA HIS A 55 -18.64 -2.42 -4.89
C HIS A 55 -17.14 -2.24 -5.15
N ILE A 56 -16.63 -1.02 -4.93
CA ILE A 56 -15.18 -0.73 -4.96
C ILE A 56 -14.37 -1.64 -4.02
N ARG A 57 -14.97 -2.16 -2.93
CA ARG A 57 -14.36 -3.14 -2.05
C ARG A 57 -13.95 -4.44 -2.76
N SER A 58 -14.73 -4.89 -3.75
CA SER A 58 -14.43 -6.11 -4.52
C SER A 58 -13.24 -5.94 -5.47
N THR A 59 -12.86 -4.69 -5.76
CA THR A 59 -11.74 -4.36 -6.65
C THR A 59 -10.37 -4.34 -5.96
N ILE A 60 -10.33 -4.56 -4.65
CA ILE A 60 -9.06 -4.59 -3.91
C ILE A 60 -8.26 -5.82 -4.35
N LYS A 61 -7.12 -5.60 -5.00
CA LYS A 61 -6.24 -6.66 -5.48
C LYS A 61 -4.85 -6.51 -4.88
N LYS A 62 -4.24 -7.66 -4.57
CA LYS A 62 -2.84 -7.78 -4.19
C LYS A 62 -2.07 -8.32 -5.38
N SER A 63 -0.94 -7.73 -5.70
CA SER A 63 -0.03 -8.25 -6.72
C SER A 63 1.41 -7.99 -6.33
N ASP A 64 2.31 -8.79 -6.88
CA ASP A 64 3.74 -8.53 -6.78
C ASP A 64 4.12 -7.48 -7.84
N GLY A 65 4.97 -6.54 -7.43
CA GLY A 65 5.52 -5.52 -8.33
C GLY A 65 6.88 -5.93 -8.85
N ASP A 66 7.79 -4.97 -8.95
CA ASP A 66 9.18 -5.23 -9.32
C ASP A 66 9.88 -6.12 -8.28
N ALA A 67 10.22 -7.35 -8.70
CA ALA A 67 10.89 -8.34 -7.87
C ALA A 67 12.28 -7.88 -7.41
N SER A 68 13.01 -7.11 -8.23
CA SER A 68 14.32 -6.56 -7.88
C SER A 68 14.23 -5.56 -6.73
N LYS A 69 13.05 -4.95 -6.54
CA LYS A 69 12.75 -4.01 -5.47
C LYS A 69 11.94 -4.65 -4.33
N LEU A 70 11.74 -5.97 -4.35
CA LEU A 70 10.87 -6.68 -3.39
C LEU A 70 9.48 -6.01 -3.27
N GLU A 71 8.99 -5.44 -4.35
CA GLU A 71 7.81 -4.58 -4.34
C GLU A 71 6.54 -5.40 -4.19
N LYS A 72 5.64 -4.93 -3.32
CA LYS A 72 4.31 -5.48 -3.10
C LYS A 72 3.29 -4.39 -3.34
N VAL A 73 2.35 -4.65 -4.24
CA VAL A 73 1.34 -3.69 -4.67
C VAL A 73 -0.02 -4.09 -4.11
N VAL A 74 -0.76 -3.08 -3.63
CA VAL A 74 -2.19 -3.21 -3.33
C VAL A 74 -2.90 -2.15 -4.16
N SER A 75 -3.70 -2.59 -5.11
CA SER A 75 -4.52 -1.74 -5.97
C SER A 75 -5.96 -1.78 -5.53
N ILE A 76 -6.67 -0.68 -5.79
CA ILE A 76 -8.10 -0.53 -5.56
C ILE A 76 -8.67 0.30 -6.69
N GLY A 77 -9.81 -0.14 -7.19
CA GLY A 77 -10.54 0.49 -8.28
C GLY A 77 -10.65 -0.37 -9.52
N SER A 78 -11.60 0.01 -10.37
CA SER A 78 -11.75 -0.52 -11.72
C SER A 78 -12.15 0.61 -12.66
N ALA A 79 -11.95 0.42 -13.97
CA ALA A 79 -12.41 1.36 -14.97
C ALA A 79 -13.95 1.52 -14.98
N ALA A 80 -14.70 0.52 -14.48
CA ALA A 80 -16.15 0.57 -14.39
C ALA A 80 -16.66 1.40 -13.19
N LEU A 81 -15.84 1.59 -12.15
CA LEU A 81 -16.23 2.28 -10.93
C LEU A 81 -15.65 3.70 -10.89
N HIS A 82 -16.35 4.65 -11.48
CA HIS A 82 -15.92 6.06 -11.60
C HIS A 82 -15.91 6.84 -10.27
N TYR A 83 -16.49 6.31 -9.19
CA TYR A 83 -16.76 7.06 -7.96
C TYR A 83 -15.61 7.11 -6.94
N ILE A 84 -14.45 6.49 -7.20
CA ILE A 84 -13.33 6.44 -6.22
C ILE A 84 -12.87 7.83 -5.78
N ILE A 85 -12.69 8.73 -6.73
CA ILE A 85 -12.20 10.10 -6.48
C ILE A 85 -13.27 10.92 -5.76
N PRO A 86 -14.54 10.98 -6.24
CA PRO A 86 -15.64 11.60 -5.50
C PRO A 86 -15.82 11.07 -4.08
N LEU A 87 -15.61 9.78 -3.86
CA LEU A 87 -15.78 9.16 -2.54
C LEU A 87 -14.65 9.54 -1.58
N GLU A 88 -13.40 9.64 -2.05
CA GLU A 88 -12.26 10.00 -1.20
C GLU A 88 -12.18 11.52 -0.90
N PHE A 89 -12.55 12.37 -1.87
CA PHE A 89 -12.32 13.82 -1.80
C PHE A 89 -13.59 14.66 -1.75
N GLY A 90 -14.75 14.06 -2.00
CA GLY A 90 -16.02 14.76 -2.16
C GLY A 90 -16.22 15.23 -3.59
N HIS A 91 -17.45 15.64 -3.89
CA HIS A 91 -17.82 16.18 -5.20
C HIS A 91 -18.87 17.28 -5.03
N LYS A 92 -19.08 18.06 -6.10
CA LYS A 92 -20.20 19.01 -6.16
C LYS A 92 -21.38 18.36 -6.86
N LEU A 93 -22.55 18.50 -6.25
CA LEU A 93 -23.84 18.16 -6.84
C LEU A 93 -24.64 19.45 -6.99
N GLY A 94 -24.61 20.04 -8.18
CA GLY A 94 -25.12 21.40 -8.42
C GLY A 94 -24.37 22.44 -7.57
N SER A 95 -25.10 23.21 -6.77
CA SER A 95 -24.54 24.21 -5.86
C SER A 95 -24.11 23.66 -4.49
N LYS A 96 -24.43 22.39 -4.17
CA LYS A 96 -24.10 21.77 -2.87
C LYS A 96 -22.84 20.91 -2.96
N PHE A 97 -21.96 21.06 -1.97
CA PHE A 97 -20.79 20.19 -1.82
C PHE A 97 -21.15 18.98 -0.97
N VAL A 98 -20.87 17.78 -1.50
CA VAL A 98 -21.00 16.52 -0.80
C VAL A 98 -19.60 16.11 -0.32
N PRO A 99 -19.34 16.07 1.00
CA PRO A 99 -18.03 15.72 1.52
C PRO A 99 -17.69 14.25 1.24
N GLY A 100 -16.42 13.98 0.92
CA GLY A 100 -15.91 12.63 0.77
C GLY A 100 -15.57 11.98 2.10
N ALA A 101 -15.59 10.65 2.13
CA ALA A 101 -15.10 9.82 3.23
C ALA A 101 -13.67 9.37 2.92
N ARG A 102 -12.66 9.99 3.55
CA ARG A 102 -11.25 9.65 3.34
C ARG A 102 -10.91 8.28 3.91
N PHE A 103 -10.93 7.25 3.09
CA PHE A 103 -10.64 5.89 3.49
C PHE A 103 -9.25 5.47 2.99
N PHE A 104 -8.91 5.76 1.73
CA PHE A 104 -7.65 5.30 1.14
C PHE A 104 -6.45 6.07 1.69
N ARG A 105 -6.49 7.41 1.70
CA ARG A 105 -5.38 8.25 2.19
C ARG A 105 -5.11 8.01 3.67
N SER A 106 -6.18 7.82 4.46
CA SER A 106 -6.11 7.52 5.89
C SER A 106 -5.41 6.19 6.13
N VAL A 107 -5.87 5.12 5.47
CA VAL A 107 -5.25 3.79 5.61
C VAL A 107 -3.81 3.81 5.08
N ARG A 108 -3.54 4.47 3.95
CA ARG A 108 -2.19 4.63 3.39
C ARG A 108 -1.23 5.29 4.38
N THR A 109 -1.66 6.36 5.05
CA THR A 109 -0.84 7.08 6.03
C THR A 109 -0.48 6.20 7.22
N ILE A 110 -1.46 5.49 7.78
CA ILE A 110 -1.24 4.59 8.92
C ILE A 110 -0.32 3.42 8.52
N MET A 111 -0.57 2.83 7.35
CA MET A 111 0.23 1.70 6.86
C MET A 111 1.65 2.10 6.51
N ARG A 112 1.89 3.31 5.98
CA ARG A 112 3.24 3.82 5.77
C ARG A 112 4.01 3.89 7.10
N LYS A 113 3.39 4.37 8.18
CA LYS A 113 4.01 4.41 9.51
C LYS A 113 4.32 3.00 10.04
N LYS A 114 3.34 2.08 9.98
CA LYS A 114 3.52 0.69 10.42
C LYS A 114 4.57 -0.07 9.62
N HIS A 115 4.56 0.07 8.31
CA HIS A 115 5.49 -0.59 7.40
C HIS A 115 6.94 -0.17 7.70
N ARG A 116 7.21 1.14 7.87
CA ARG A 116 8.56 1.61 8.25
C ARG A 116 9.06 0.97 9.55
N ASN A 117 8.22 0.93 10.59
CA ASN A 117 8.59 0.31 11.86
C ASN A 117 8.82 -1.20 11.72
N ARG A 118 7.96 -1.90 10.98
CA ARG A 118 8.09 -3.34 10.71
C ARG A 118 9.39 -3.66 9.98
N MET A 119 9.69 -2.92 8.91
CA MET A 119 10.93 -3.08 8.14
C MET A 119 12.15 -2.85 9.02
N ARG A 120 12.17 -1.77 9.81
CA ARG A 120 13.28 -1.46 10.71
C ARG A 120 13.53 -2.60 11.71
N THR A 121 12.49 -3.13 12.33
CA THR A 121 12.62 -4.24 13.30
C THR A 121 13.07 -5.54 12.63
N ALA A 122 12.49 -5.88 11.48
CA ALA A 122 12.81 -7.11 10.74
C ALA A 122 14.28 -7.11 10.28
N ILE A 123 14.72 -6.01 9.65
CA ILE A 123 16.10 -5.85 9.19
C ILE A 123 17.07 -5.85 10.37
N ARG A 124 16.78 -5.12 11.46
CA ARG A 124 17.67 -5.10 12.63
C ARG A 124 17.85 -6.49 13.24
N LYS A 125 16.77 -7.27 13.37
CA LYS A 125 16.84 -8.64 13.88
C LYS A 125 17.65 -9.54 12.95
N ALA A 126 17.45 -9.42 11.64
CA ALA A 126 18.19 -10.19 10.65
C ALA A 126 19.68 -9.84 10.64
N LEU A 127 20.03 -8.55 10.71
CA LEU A 127 21.43 -8.09 10.78
C LEU A 127 22.14 -8.60 12.04
N LYS A 128 21.51 -8.52 13.22
CA LYS A 128 22.09 -9.07 14.46
C LYS A 128 22.33 -10.59 14.38
N ALA A 129 21.48 -11.31 13.64
CA ALA A 129 21.64 -12.74 13.45
C ALA A 129 22.72 -13.11 12.41
N VAL A 130 23.15 -12.16 11.58
CA VAL A 130 24.24 -12.34 10.61
C VAL A 130 25.57 -11.84 11.16
N TYR A 131 25.54 -10.76 11.93
CA TYR A 131 26.69 -10.13 12.58
C TYR A 131 26.44 -10.11 14.10
N PRO A 132 26.74 -11.21 14.81
CA PRO A 132 26.51 -11.35 16.25
C PRO A 132 27.37 -10.40 17.09
#